data_AF-A0A1G3UIT7-F1
#
_entry.id   AF-A0A1G3UIT7-F1
#
_cell.length_a   1.000
_cell.length_b   1.000
_cell.length_c   1.000
_cell.angle_alpha   90.00
_cell.angle_beta   90.00
_cell.angle_gamma   90.00
#
_symmetry.space_group_name_H-M   'P 1'
#
loop_
_entity.id
_entity.type
_entity.pdbx_description
1 polymer ?
#
loop_
_entity_poly.entity_id
_entity_poly.type
_entity_poly.pdbx_seq_one_letter_code
_entity_poly.pdbx_strand_id
1 'polypeptide(L)'
;MNELAIQTTIENKIFTIRGMQVMVDRDLAELYGVETKVLNQAVKRNENRFPNDFRFQLTEAEYQNLRSQFMTSSEQDSLRSQSVTLKNNRGKHTKYLPYAFTEQGVSMLSAVLKSDIAIEISVKIIRSFVNMRKLISNNALIFQRLESLEQKQFKTDEKFEKLFDALEDKSIKLKQGIFYDGQIFDAYAFISELIRKAKTSITLIDNYCDDTTLTHLSKADPKVKITLLSKTITKQLKLDIEK
;
A
#
# COMPACT_ATOMS: atom_id res chain seq x y z
N MET A 1 -18.57 1.57 -33.30
CA MET A 1 -17.66 1.07 -32.23
C MET A 1 -17.32 -0.38 -32.56
N ASN A 2 -16.03 -0.76 -32.53
CA ASN A 2 -15.59 -2.12 -32.87
C ASN A 2 -16.18 -3.17 -31.92
N GLU A 3 -16.53 -4.33 -32.45
CA GLU A 3 -17.10 -5.47 -31.70
C GLU A 3 -16.18 -5.94 -30.56
N LEU A 4 -14.85 -5.89 -30.76
CA LEU A 4 -13.84 -6.15 -29.72
C LEU A 4 -13.94 -5.17 -28.54
N ALA A 5 -14.17 -3.88 -28.79
CA ALA A 5 -14.22 -2.87 -27.73
C ALA A 5 -15.45 -3.05 -26.83
N ILE A 6 -16.56 -3.52 -27.41
CA ILE A 6 -17.79 -3.84 -26.67
C ILE A 6 -17.55 -5.07 -25.79
N GLN A 7 -16.85 -6.09 -26.30
CA GLN A 7 -16.55 -7.30 -25.54
C GLN A 7 -15.67 -7.01 -24.32
N THR A 8 -14.60 -6.23 -24.49
CA THR A 8 -13.74 -5.78 -23.37
C THR A 8 -14.53 -4.97 -22.34
N THR A 9 -15.50 -4.16 -22.78
CA THR A 9 -16.35 -3.36 -21.88
C THR A 9 -17.25 -4.22 -21.00
N ILE A 10 -17.75 -5.35 -21.54
CA ILE A 10 -18.59 -6.29 -20.79
C ILE A 10 -17.74 -7.12 -19.82
N GLU A 11 -16.59 -7.63 -20.26
CA GLU A 11 -15.68 -8.41 -19.41
C GLU A 11 -15.24 -7.62 -18.17
N ASN A 12 -14.97 -6.31 -18.32
CA ASN A 12 -14.61 -5.42 -17.21
C ASN A 12 -15.76 -5.15 -16.21
N LYS A 13 -16.99 -5.52 -16.54
CA LYS A 13 -18.18 -5.37 -15.68
C LYS A 13 -18.57 -6.70 -15.00
N ILE A 14 -17.79 -7.76 -15.17
CA ILE A 14 -17.96 -9.06 -14.50
C ILE A 14 -17.04 -9.12 -13.29
N PHE A 15 -17.63 -9.28 -12.10
CA PHE A 15 -16.92 -9.33 -10.82
C PHE A 15 -16.99 -10.73 -10.21
N THR A 16 -16.01 -11.07 -9.38
CA THR A 16 -16.04 -12.31 -8.59
C THR A 16 -16.49 -11.98 -7.16
N ILE A 17 -17.70 -12.38 -6.78
CA ILE A 17 -18.28 -12.15 -5.45
C ILE A 17 -18.81 -13.47 -4.91
N ARG A 18 -18.46 -13.83 -3.67
CA ARG A 18 -18.79 -15.13 -3.06
C ARG A 18 -18.37 -16.33 -3.92
N GLY A 19 -17.26 -16.20 -4.65
CA GLY A 19 -16.77 -17.25 -5.58
C GLY A 19 -17.61 -17.41 -6.86
N MET A 20 -18.60 -16.53 -7.09
CA MET A 20 -19.44 -16.53 -8.29
C MET A 20 -19.10 -15.33 -9.17
N GLN A 21 -19.09 -15.55 -10.49
CA GLN A 21 -19.03 -14.46 -11.45
C GLN A 21 -20.40 -13.78 -11.53
N VAL A 22 -20.43 -12.47 -11.29
CA VAL A 22 -21.65 -11.68 -11.22
C VAL A 22 -21.51 -10.33 -11.90
N MET A 23 -22.61 -9.79 -12.38
CA MET A 23 -22.72 -8.40 -12.84
C MET A 23 -23.68 -7.62 -11.94
N VAL A 24 -23.36 -6.35 -11.69
CA VAL A 24 -24.15 -5.46 -10.86
C VAL A 24 -25.33 -4.88 -11.66
N ASP A 25 -26.47 -4.68 -11.00
CA ASP A 25 -27.70 -4.15 -11.60
C ASP A 25 -27.51 -2.83 -12.37
N ARG A 26 -26.65 -1.94 -11.87
CA ARG A 26 -26.27 -0.70 -12.53
C ARG A 26 -25.60 -0.95 -13.89
N ASP A 27 -24.61 -1.82 -13.93
CA ASP A 27 -23.84 -2.14 -15.13
C ASP A 27 -24.70 -2.88 -16.16
N LEU A 28 -25.53 -3.81 -15.70
CA LEU A 28 -26.49 -4.50 -16.56
C LEU A 28 -27.50 -3.52 -17.17
N ALA A 29 -28.05 -2.62 -16.35
CA ALA A 29 -29.02 -1.64 -16.82
C ALA A 29 -28.43 -0.72 -17.90
N GLU A 30 -27.19 -0.25 -17.70
CA GLU A 30 -26.45 0.52 -18.69
C GLU A 30 -26.27 -0.25 -20.01
N LEU A 31 -25.83 -1.51 -19.95
CA LEU A 31 -25.65 -2.35 -21.14
C LEU A 31 -26.96 -2.61 -21.88
N TYR A 32 -28.06 -2.80 -21.15
CA TYR A 32 -29.38 -3.00 -21.72
C TYR A 32 -30.06 -1.70 -22.20
N GLY A 33 -29.45 -0.53 -21.94
CA GLY A 33 -30.03 0.77 -22.29
C GLY A 33 -31.29 1.12 -21.49
N VAL A 34 -31.42 0.59 -20.26
CA VAL A 34 -32.57 0.84 -19.37
C VAL A 34 -32.12 1.46 -18.05
N GLU A 35 -33.02 2.10 -17.32
CA GLU A 35 -32.71 2.56 -15.97
C GLU A 35 -32.61 1.38 -14.99
N THR A 36 -31.69 1.45 -14.02
CA THR A 36 -31.53 0.41 -12.98
C THR A 36 -32.82 0.15 -12.20
N LYS A 37 -33.63 1.20 -11.99
CA LYS A 37 -34.96 1.06 -11.37
C LYS A 37 -35.91 0.21 -12.21
N VAL A 38 -35.91 0.40 -13.53
CA VAL A 38 -36.76 -0.35 -14.47
C VAL A 38 -36.34 -1.81 -14.52
N LEU A 39 -35.03 -2.08 -14.57
CA LEU A 39 -34.50 -3.44 -14.53
C LEU A 39 -34.92 -4.16 -13.24
N ASN A 40 -34.69 -3.53 -12.09
CA ASN A 40 -35.07 -4.10 -10.79
C ASN A 40 -36.59 -4.29 -10.65
N GLN A 41 -37.40 -3.39 -11.21
CA GLN A 41 -38.85 -3.54 -11.24
C GLN A 41 -39.30 -4.72 -12.12
N ALA A 42 -38.66 -4.90 -13.29
CA ALA A 42 -38.95 -6.01 -14.19
C ALA A 42 -38.63 -7.36 -13.55
N VAL A 43 -37.53 -7.43 -12.79
CA VAL A 43 -37.17 -8.61 -12.00
C VAL A 43 -38.17 -8.86 -10.88
N LYS A 44 -38.56 -7.83 -10.12
CA LYS A 44 -39.55 -7.95 -9.04
C LYS A 44 -40.91 -8.46 -9.54
N ARG A 45 -41.33 -8.08 -10.76
CA ARG A 45 -42.56 -8.60 -11.39
C ARG A 45 -42.47 -10.07 -11.78
N ASN A 46 -41.25 -10.61 -11.92
CA ASN A 46 -40.97 -11.97 -12.36
C ASN A 46 -40.15 -12.74 -11.32
N GLU A 47 -40.36 -12.48 -10.03
CA GLU A 47 -39.52 -12.98 -8.93
C GLU A 47 -39.38 -14.52 -8.93
N ASN A 48 -40.42 -15.24 -9.35
CA ASN A 48 -40.40 -16.71 -9.52
C ASN A 48 -39.32 -17.23 -10.49
N ARG A 49 -38.78 -16.37 -11.36
CA ARG A 49 -37.68 -16.70 -12.31
C ARG A 49 -36.30 -16.40 -11.75
N PHE A 50 -36.20 -15.74 -10.59
CA PHE A 50 -34.94 -15.31 -9.99
C PHE A 50 -34.82 -15.87 -8.57
N PRO A 51 -34.50 -17.17 -8.42
CA PRO A 51 -34.12 -17.70 -7.12
C PRO A 51 -32.81 -17.06 -6.61
N ASN A 52 -32.52 -17.27 -5.33
CA ASN A 52 -31.43 -16.57 -4.61
C ASN A 52 -30.02 -16.83 -5.18
N ASP A 53 -29.84 -17.93 -5.91
CA ASP A 53 -28.62 -18.30 -6.63
C ASP A 53 -28.46 -17.55 -7.96
N PHE A 54 -29.55 -16.99 -8.52
CA PHE A 54 -29.53 -16.23 -9.77
C PHE A 54 -29.38 -14.74 -9.52
N ARG A 55 -29.89 -14.28 -8.38
CA ARG A 55 -29.83 -12.89 -7.95
C ARG A 55 -29.78 -12.79 -6.44
N PHE A 56 -28.88 -11.94 -5.94
CA PHE A 56 -28.82 -11.60 -4.52
C PHE A 56 -28.44 -10.14 -4.32
N GLN A 57 -28.81 -9.58 -3.17
CA GLN A 57 -28.38 -8.24 -2.79
C GLN A 57 -26.99 -8.29 -2.18
N LEU A 58 -26.14 -7.34 -2.55
CA LEU A 58 -24.81 -7.21 -1.95
C LEU A 58 -24.92 -6.70 -0.52
N THR A 59 -24.01 -7.14 0.34
CA THR A 59 -23.81 -6.56 1.68
C THR A 59 -23.04 -5.25 1.58
N GLU A 60 -23.09 -4.43 2.64
CA GLU A 60 -22.32 -3.18 2.69
C GLU A 60 -20.82 -3.44 2.51
N ALA A 61 -20.28 -4.48 3.17
CA ALA A 61 -18.87 -4.85 3.04
C ALA A 61 -18.50 -5.25 1.60
N GLU A 62 -19.32 -6.08 0.95
CA GLU A 62 -19.10 -6.48 -0.45
C GLU A 62 -19.16 -5.28 -1.39
N TYR A 63 -20.10 -4.36 -1.16
CA TYR A 63 -20.24 -3.16 -1.96
C TYR A 63 -19.06 -2.19 -1.79
N GLN A 64 -18.56 -2.02 -0.57
CA GLN A 64 -17.36 -1.20 -0.34
C GLN A 64 -16.11 -1.81 -0.98
N ASN A 65 -15.95 -3.13 -0.91
CA ASN A 65 -14.85 -3.85 -1.57
C ASN A 65 -14.90 -3.73 -3.11
N LEU A 66 -16.10 -3.76 -3.70
CA LEU A 66 -16.24 -3.47 -5.12
C LEU A 66 -15.83 -2.03 -5.45
N ARG A 67 -16.30 -1.07 -4.64
CA ARG A 67 -15.98 0.36 -4.85
C ARG A 67 -14.48 0.63 -4.75
N SER A 68 -13.77 0.00 -3.82
CA SER A 68 -12.33 0.17 -3.71
C SER A 68 -11.58 -0.38 -4.92
N GLN A 69 -12.01 -1.49 -5.51
CA GLN A 69 -11.47 -2.02 -6.78
C GLN A 69 -11.66 -1.07 -7.97
N PHE A 70 -12.78 -0.33 -8.00
CA PHE A 70 -12.97 0.73 -8.99
C PHE A 70 -12.11 1.97 -8.73
N MET A 71 -11.84 2.32 -7.47
CA MET A 71 -11.00 3.48 -7.16
C MET A 71 -9.53 3.23 -7.48
N THR A 72 -8.99 2.04 -7.17
CA THR A 72 -7.60 1.68 -7.51
C THR A 72 -7.36 1.55 -9.01
N SER A 73 -8.38 1.18 -9.81
CA SER A 73 -8.26 1.19 -11.28
C SER A 73 -8.34 2.59 -11.91
N SER A 74 -8.73 3.61 -11.15
CA SER A 74 -8.75 5.02 -11.59
C SER A 74 -7.55 5.83 -11.09
N GLU A 75 -6.64 5.23 -10.32
CA GLU A 75 -5.46 5.88 -9.72
C GLU A 75 -4.33 6.20 -10.70
N GLN A 76 -4.55 6.05 -12.01
CA GLN A 76 -3.62 6.61 -13.01
C GLN A 76 -3.95 8.06 -13.39
N ASP A 77 -5.06 8.64 -12.91
CA ASP A 77 -5.48 9.98 -13.36
C ASP A 77 -5.96 10.94 -12.25
N SER A 78 -5.51 10.79 -11.00
CA SER A 78 -5.36 11.95 -10.10
C SER A 78 -4.67 11.62 -8.78
N LEU A 79 -3.47 12.17 -8.64
CA LEU A 79 -2.92 12.68 -7.39
C LEU A 79 -3.92 13.67 -6.75
N ARG A 80 -4.97 13.16 -6.08
CA ARG A 80 -5.79 13.97 -5.17
C ARG A 80 -5.57 13.49 -3.75
N SER A 81 -4.68 14.23 -3.08
CA SER A 81 -4.41 14.22 -1.66
C SER A 81 -5.65 13.90 -0.81
N GLN A 82 -5.52 12.91 0.07
CA GLN A 82 -6.52 12.50 1.07
C GLN A 82 -6.65 13.48 2.26
N SER A 83 -6.29 14.74 2.11
CA SER A 83 -6.53 15.75 3.12
C SER A 83 -7.21 16.94 2.49
N VAL A 84 -8.29 17.42 3.13
CA VAL A 84 -9.13 18.55 2.71
C VAL A 84 -10.22 18.21 1.67
N THR A 85 -11.26 17.52 2.12
CA THR A 85 -12.65 17.95 1.82
C THR A 85 -13.56 17.51 2.96
N LEU A 86 -13.56 18.32 4.01
CA LEU A 86 -14.64 18.33 4.99
C LEU A 86 -15.95 18.75 4.31
N LYS A 87 -17.00 17.98 4.62
CA LYS A 87 -18.42 18.37 4.71
C LYS A 87 -19.00 19.10 3.50
N ASN A 88 -19.64 18.33 2.59
CA ASN A 88 -20.95 18.64 1.99
C ASN A 88 -21.38 17.49 1.05
N ASN A 89 -22.06 16.45 1.56
CA ASN A 89 -22.64 15.39 0.72
C ASN A 89 -23.96 14.86 1.33
N ARG A 90 -24.96 15.73 1.48
CA ARG A 90 -26.36 15.26 1.55
C ARG A 90 -26.75 14.79 0.14
N GLY A 91 -26.86 13.48 -0.06
CA GLY A 91 -27.52 12.89 -1.24
C GLY A 91 -26.70 11.97 -2.15
N LYS A 92 -25.41 11.72 -1.89
CA LYS A 92 -24.56 10.87 -2.76
C LYS A 92 -24.44 9.40 -2.35
N HIS A 93 -25.04 8.99 -1.24
CA HIS A 93 -25.12 7.58 -0.88
C HIS A 93 -26.34 6.95 -1.57
N THR A 94 -26.12 5.96 -2.43
CA THR A 94 -27.19 5.08 -2.91
C THR A 94 -27.90 4.52 -1.69
N LYS A 95 -29.16 4.93 -1.45
CA LYS A 95 -29.95 4.54 -0.27
C LYS A 95 -30.22 3.03 -0.20
N TYR A 96 -29.94 2.30 -1.27
CA TYR A 96 -30.17 0.87 -1.42
C TYR A 96 -28.91 0.21 -1.96
N LEU A 97 -28.53 -0.93 -1.36
CA LEU A 97 -27.46 -1.78 -1.84
C LEU A 97 -27.85 -2.40 -3.18
N PRO A 98 -26.94 -2.46 -4.16
CA PRO A 98 -27.25 -2.96 -5.49
C PRO A 98 -27.46 -4.48 -5.49
N TYR A 99 -28.18 -4.95 -6.50
CA TYR A 99 -28.32 -6.37 -6.77
C TYR A 99 -27.21 -6.87 -7.68
N ALA A 100 -26.74 -8.09 -7.41
CA ALA A 100 -25.82 -8.82 -8.25
C ALA A 100 -26.55 -9.98 -8.93
N PHE A 101 -26.21 -10.21 -10.20
CA PHE A 101 -26.80 -11.24 -11.04
C PHE A 101 -25.71 -12.18 -11.55
N THR A 102 -25.92 -13.48 -11.37
CA THR A 102 -25.05 -14.51 -11.96
C THR A 102 -25.35 -14.67 -13.45
N GLU A 103 -24.56 -15.48 -14.16
CA GLU A 103 -24.81 -15.83 -15.56
C GLU A 103 -26.24 -16.33 -15.78
N GLN A 104 -26.75 -17.17 -14.88
CA GLN A 104 -28.12 -17.68 -14.94
C GLN A 104 -29.16 -16.57 -14.70
N GLY A 105 -28.88 -15.64 -13.79
CA GLY A 105 -29.71 -14.46 -13.59
C GLY A 105 -29.75 -13.56 -14.82
N VAL A 106 -28.62 -13.34 -15.48
CA VAL A 106 -28.57 -12.58 -16.74
C VAL A 106 -29.30 -13.30 -17.87
N SER A 107 -29.20 -14.62 -17.94
CA SER A 107 -30.00 -15.43 -18.87
C SER A 107 -31.51 -15.27 -18.61
N MET A 108 -31.94 -15.20 -17.36
CA MET A 108 -33.35 -14.93 -17.03
C MET A 108 -33.78 -13.50 -17.39
N LEU A 109 -32.86 -12.52 -17.38
CA LEU A 109 -33.16 -11.16 -17.83
C LEU A 109 -33.50 -11.11 -19.32
N SER A 110 -32.92 -11.95 -20.17
CA SER A 110 -33.24 -11.97 -21.61
C SER A 110 -34.67 -12.45 -21.90
N ALA A 111 -35.26 -13.22 -20.99
CA ALA A 111 -36.65 -13.63 -21.08
C ALA A 111 -37.64 -12.55 -20.61
N VAL A 112 -37.15 -11.59 -19.81
CA VAL A 112 -37.95 -10.50 -19.22
C VAL A 112 -37.84 -9.21 -20.05
N LEU A 113 -36.63 -8.87 -20.51
CA LEU A 113 -36.35 -7.71 -21.35
C LEU A 113 -36.37 -8.13 -22.82
N LYS A 114 -37.41 -7.70 -23.55
CA LYS A 114 -37.71 -8.20 -24.90
C LYS A 114 -37.32 -7.24 -26.04
N SER A 115 -36.57 -6.18 -25.79
CA SER A 115 -36.12 -5.29 -26.87
C SER A 115 -35.03 -5.97 -27.71
N ASP A 116 -34.97 -5.67 -29.00
CA ASP A 116 -33.94 -6.23 -29.91
C ASP A 116 -32.51 -5.95 -29.40
N ILE A 117 -32.30 -4.74 -28.87
CA ILE A 117 -31.04 -4.34 -28.22
C ILE A 117 -30.76 -5.23 -27.01
N ALA A 118 -31.75 -5.52 -26.17
CA ALA A 118 -31.54 -6.36 -24.99
C ALA A 118 -31.22 -7.79 -25.36
N ILE A 119 -31.86 -8.34 -26.39
CA ILE A 119 -31.56 -9.69 -26.89
C ILE A 119 -30.11 -9.78 -27.36
N GLU A 120 -29.65 -8.83 -28.18
CA GLU A 120 -28.27 -8.80 -28.67
C GLU A 120 -27.25 -8.70 -27.53
N ILE A 121 -27.50 -7.78 -26.58
CA ILE A 121 -26.62 -7.57 -25.43
C ILE A 121 -26.60 -8.79 -24.51
N SER A 122 -27.74 -9.45 -24.25
CA SER A 122 -27.78 -10.68 -23.47
C SER A 122 -26.89 -11.77 -24.07
N VAL A 123 -26.92 -11.95 -25.40
CA VAL A 123 -26.05 -12.92 -26.09
C VAL A 123 -24.58 -12.59 -25.88
N LYS A 124 -24.19 -11.30 -25.98
CA LYS A 124 -22.81 -10.86 -25.75
C LYS A 124 -22.36 -11.06 -24.31
N ILE A 125 -23.24 -10.77 -23.34
CA ILE A 125 -22.94 -10.99 -21.92
C ILE A 125 -22.72 -12.47 -21.63
N ILE A 126 -23.63 -13.35 -22.09
CA ILE A 126 -23.49 -14.80 -21.88
C ILE A 126 -22.18 -15.32 -22.48
N ARG A 127 -21.84 -14.90 -23.71
CA ARG A 127 -20.56 -15.26 -24.34
C ARG A 127 -19.34 -14.81 -23.52
N SER A 128 -19.42 -13.63 -22.91
CA SER A 128 -18.35 -13.08 -22.06
C SER A 128 -18.18 -13.90 -20.77
N PHE A 129 -19.27 -14.30 -20.11
CA PHE A 129 -19.21 -15.21 -18.96
C PHE A 129 -18.59 -16.57 -19.31
N VAL A 130 -19.00 -17.17 -20.44
CA VAL A 130 -18.43 -18.43 -20.92
C VAL A 130 -16.94 -18.30 -21.22
N ASN A 131 -16.53 -17.22 -21.88
CA ASN A 131 -15.12 -16.94 -22.18
C ASN A 131 -14.29 -16.79 -20.89
N MET A 132 -14.79 -16.00 -19.93
CA MET A 132 -14.13 -15.79 -18.64
C MET A 132 -13.96 -17.09 -17.86
N ARG A 133 -14.99 -17.94 -17.83
CA ARG A 133 -14.91 -19.27 -17.21
C ARG A 133 -13.84 -20.13 -17.87
N LYS A 134 -13.78 -20.14 -19.21
CA LYS A 134 -12.78 -20.88 -19.98
C LYS A 134 -11.36 -20.36 -19.71
N LEU A 135 -11.17 -19.05 -19.61
CA LEU A 135 -9.88 -18.44 -19.28
C LEU A 135 -9.42 -18.85 -17.87
N ILE A 136 -10.31 -18.80 -16.88
CA ILE A 136 -10.00 -19.22 -15.51
C ILE A 136 -9.60 -20.69 -15.46
N SER A 137 -10.38 -21.56 -16.11
CA SER A 137 -10.09 -23.00 -16.14
C SER A 137 -8.80 -23.35 -16.88
N ASN A 138 -8.51 -22.68 -18.00
CA ASN A 138 -7.30 -22.94 -18.79
C ASN A 138 -6.03 -22.39 -18.13
N ASN A 139 -6.15 -21.30 -17.36
CA ASN A 139 -5.00 -20.62 -16.75
C ASN A 139 -4.81 -20.97 -15.27
N ALA A 140 -5.46 -22.02 -14.76
CA ALA A 140 -5.37 -22.45 -13.35
C ALA A 140 -3.91 -22.58 -12.86
N LEU A 141 -3.01 -23.09 -13.70
CA LEU A 141 -1.58 -23.20 -13.38
C LEU A 141 -0.89 -21.83 -13.22
N ILE A 142 -1.32 -20.82 -13.97
CA ILE A 142 -0.80 -19.45 -13.86
C ILE A 142 -1.27 -18.83 -12.53
N PHE A 143 -2.52 -19.04 -12.15
CA PHE A 143 -3.03 -18.58 -10.85
C PHE A 143 -2.26 -19.22 -9.68
N GLN A 144 -1.97 -20.52 -9.75
CA GLN A 144 -1.14 -21.19 -8.73
C GLN A 144 0.28 -20.60 -8.65
N ARG A 145 0.88 -20.23 -9.79
CA ARG A 145 2.18 -19.56 -9.80
C ARG A 145 2.11 -18.15 -9.21
N LEU A 146 1.07 -17.39 -9.50
CA LEU A 146 0.85 -16.06 -8.91
C LEU A 146 0.71 -16.12 -7.39
N GLU A 147 -0.10 -17.06 -6.88
CA GLU A 147 -0.24 -17.27 -5.43
C GLU A 147 1.11 -17.56 -4.76
N SER A 148 1.95 -18.38 -5.40
CA SER A 148 3.31 -18.66 -4.90
C SER A 148 4.23 -17.43 -4.90
N LEU A 149 4.02 -16.48 -5.82
CA LEU A 149 4.78 -15.22 -5.88
C LEU A 149 4.29 -14.23 -4.81
N GLU A 150 2.99 -14.10 -4.61
CA GLU A 150 2.41 -13.27 -3.54
C GLU A 150 2.90 -13.75 -2.16
N GLN A 151 2.90 -15.07 -1.91
CA GLN A 151 3.45 -15.61 -0.65
C GLN A 151 4.94 -15.31 -0.47
N LYS A 152 5.73 -15.31 -1.55
CA LYS A 152 7.14 -14.91 -1.48
C LYS A 152 7.29 -13.42 -1.20
N GLN A 153 6.40 -12.59 -1.73
CA GLN A 153 6.38 -11.15 -1.48
C GLN A 153 6.05 -10.85 -0.02
N PHE A 154 4.98 -11.44 0.54
CA PHE A 154 4.64 -11.29 1.96
C PHE A 154 5.80 -11.69 2.89
N LYS A 155 6.45 -12.83 2.60
CA LYS A 155 7.64 -13.27 3.35
C LYS A 155 8.84 -12.34 3.20
N THR A 156 8.91 -11.61 2.09
CA THR A 156 9.97 -10.64 1.82
C THR A 156 9.70 -9.35 2.57
N ASP A 157 8.45 -8.87 2.58
CA ASP A 157 8.03 -7.69 3.33
C ASP A 157 8.21 -7.91 4.84
N GLU A 158 7.85 -9.08 5.37
CA GLU A 158 8.15 -9.43 6.78
C GLU A 158 9.66 -9.41 7.11
N LYS A 159 10.51 -9.80 6.16
CA LYS A 159 11.97 -9.72 6.34
C LYS A 159 12.46 -8.29 6.29
N PHE A 160 11.86 -7.46 5.42
CA PHE A 160 12.18 -6.04 5.35
C PHE A 160 11.79 -5.33 6.64
N GLU A 161 10.60 -5.54 7.18
CA GLU A 161 10.21 -4.99 8.49
C GLU A 161 11.20 -5.38 9.59
N LYS A 162 11.60 -6.66 9.66
CA LYS A 162 12.63 -7.09 10.63
C LYS A 162 13.99 -6.45 10.40
N LEU A 163 14.38 -6.19 9.15
CA LEU A 163 15.61 -5.48 8.83
C LEU A 163 15.52 -4.00 9.18
N PHE A 164 14.37 -3.37 8.94
CA PHE A 164 14.13 -1.98 9.32
C PHE A 164 14.08 -1.81 10.83
N ASP A 165 13.41 -2.70 11.56
CA ASP A 165 13.45 -2.76 13.03
C ASP A 165 14.89 -2.89 13.54
N ALA A 166 15.70 -3.75 12.92
CA ALA A 166 17.10 -3.94 13.31
C ALA A 166 18.00 -2.74 12.95
N LEU A 167 17.65 -1.95 11.92
CA LEU A 167 18.36 -0.73 11.52
C LEU A 167 17.91 0.49 12.34
N GLU A 168 16.63 0.54 12.74
CA GLU A 168 16.04 1.60 13.56
C GLU A 168 16.37 1.40 15.05
N ASP A 169 16.68 0.16 15.46
CA ASP A 169 17.26 -0.13 16.76
C ASP A 169 18.69 0.45 16.86
N LYS A 170 18.74 1.73 17.21
CA LYS A 170 19.95 2.49 17.60
C LYS A 170 20.67 1.89 18.81
N SER A 171 20.23 0.75 19.35
CA SER A 171 20.89 0.01 20.44
C SER A 171 22.16 -0.71 20.01
N ILE A 172 22.46 -0.82 18.71
CA ILE A 172 23.82 -1.17 18.25
C ILE A 172 24.73 0.04 18.49
N LYS A 173 25.00 0.34 19.77
CA LYS A 173 26.26 1.00 20.13
C LYS A 173 27.35 0.11 19.57
N LEU A 174 28.04 0.59 18.52
CA LEU A 174 29.23 -0.04 17.97
C LEU A 174 30.15 -0.40 19.14
N LYS A 175 30.17 -1.67 19.56
CA LYS A 175 30.94 -2.13 20.73
C LYS A 175 32.44 -1.94 20.51
N GLN A 176 32.88 -1.85 19.26
CA GLN A 176 34.29 -1.85 18.90
C GLN A 176 34.96 -0.45 18.87
N GLY A 177 34.26 0.67 19.07
CA GLY A 177 34.88 2.00 18.99
C GLY A 177 35.51 2.30 17.62
N ILE A 178 35.04 1.61 16.57
CA ILE A 178 35.45 1.80 15.18
C ILE A 178 34.43 2.73 14.54
N PHE A 179 34.90 3.81 13.93
CA PHE A 179 34.08 4.80 13.24
C PHE A 179 34.51 4.84 11.77
N TYR A 180 33.53 4.82 10.86
CA TYR A 180 33.75 4.98 9.43
C TYR A 180 33.78 6.46 9.03
N ASP A 181 34.32 6.74 7.86
CA ASP A 181 34.36 8.10 7.31
C ASP A 181 32.95 8.70 7.24
N GLY A 182 32.79 9.94 7.70
CA GLY A 182 31.48 10.61 7.88
C GLY A 182 30.80 10.40 9.24
N GLN A 183 31.23 9.47 10.10
CA GLN A 183 30.66 9.27 11.45
C GLN A 183 31.27 10.23 12.50
N ILE A 184 31.42 11.50 12.13
CA ILE A 184 32.11 12.51 12.96
C ILE A 184 31.38 12.75 14.28
N PHE A 185 30.05 12.82 14.24
CA PHE A 185 29.22 13.06 15.43
C PHE A 185 29.27 11.90 16.43
N ASP A 186 29.22 10.66 15.93
CA ASP A 186 29.27 9.46 16.76
C ASP A 186 30.65 9.31 17.43
N ALA A 187 31.73 9.55 16.68
CA ALA A 187 33.08 9.57 17.21
C ALA A 187 33.26 10.66 18.29
N TYR A 188 32.76 11.87 18.02
CA TYR A 188 32.80 12.98 18.97
C TYR A 188 32.04 12.65 20.26
N ALA A 189 30.82 12.12 20.15
CA ALA A 189 30.00 11.73 21.30
C ALA A 189 30.69 10.65 22.14
N PHE A 190 31.30 9.65 21.49
CA PHE A 190 32.06 8.61 22.16
C PHE A 190 33.26 9.14 22.94
N ILE A 191 34.10 9.97 22.31
CA ILE A 191 35.26 10.58 22.99
C ILE A 191 34.80 11.49 24.14
N SER A 192 33.71 12.24 23.97
CA SER A 192 33.09 13.06 25.03
C SER A 192 32.69 12.20 26.24
N GLU A 193 32.05 11.05 26.00
CA GLU A 193 31.73 10.10 27.08
C GLU A 193 32.98 9.51 27.73
N LEU A 194 34.00 9.18 26.94
CA LEU A 194 35.25 8.60 27.43
C LEU A 194 35.98 9.56 28.37
N ILE A 195 36.09 10.84 27.97
CA ILE A 195 36.69 11.90 28.78
C ILE A 195 35.94 12.08 30.11
N ARG A 196 34.59 12.14 30.06
CA ARG A 196 33.76 12.27 31.28
C ARG A 196 33.86 11.08 32.23
N LYS A 197 34.16 9.89 31.72
CA LYS A 197 34.32 8.66 32.54
C LYS A 197 35.71 8.54 33.19
N ALA A 198 36.69 9.33 32.78
CA ALA A 198 38.04 9.26 33.34
C ALA A 198 38.05 9.67 34.82
N LYS A 199 38.75 8.90 35.66
CA LYS A 199 38.84 9.13 37.11
C LYS A 199 40.22 9.53 37.61
N THR A 200 41.27 9.22 36.86
CA THR A 200 42.67 9.32 37.31
C THR A 200 43.51 10.21 36.40
N SER A 201 43.64 9.85 35.13
CA SER A 201 44.43 10.61 34.17
C SER A 201 43.94 10.44 32.73
N ILE A 202 44.18 11.45 31.90
CA ILE A 202 44.02 11.42 30.45
C ILE A 202 45.37 11.76 29.82
N THR A 203 45.84 10.94 28.87
CA THR A 203 47.03 11.24 28.08
C THR A 203 46.61 11.35 26.61
N LEU A 204 46.73 12.56 26.04
CA LEU A 204 46.51 12.79 24.62
C LEU A 204 47.86 12.78 23.90
N ILE A 205 48.00 11.90 22.91
CA ILE A 205 49.19 11.82 22.06
C ILE A 205 48.75 12.18 20.65
N ASP A 206 49.02 13.42 20.25
CA ASP A 206 48.63 13.90 18.93
C ASP A 206 49.62 14.94 18.40
N ASN A 207 49.83 14.93 17.09
CA ASN A 207 50.61 15.94 16.39
C ASN A 207 49.77 17.18 16.03
N TYR A 208 48.46 17.13 16.27
CA TYR A 208 47.54 18.25 16.06
C TYR A 208 46.61 18.42 17.26
N CYS A 209 46.68 19.57 17.93
CA CYS A 209 45.82 19.94 19.05
C CYS A 209 45.47 21.41 18.93
N ASP A 210 44.18 21.72 18.96
CA ASP A 210 43.63 23.07 18.82
C ASP A 210 42.65 23.39 19.96
N ASP A 211 42.02 24.57 19.89
CA ASP A 211 41.05 25.04 20.87
C ASP A 211 39.86 24.09 21.03
N THR A 212 39.40 23.45 19.96
CA THR A 212 38.31 22.48 19.99
C THR A 212 38.69 21.23 20.79
N THR A 213 39.93 20.78 20.63
CA THR A 213 40.50 19.64 21.36
C THR A 213 40.64 19.95 22.85
N LEU A 214 41.14 21.14 23.19
CA LEU A 214 41.26 21.62 24.57
C LEU A 214 39.89 21.80 25.24
N THR A 215 38.93 22.37 24.53
CA THR A 215 37.53 22.51 24.97
C THR A 215 36.87 21.15 25.21
N HIS A 216 37.29 20.14 24.47
CA HIS A 216 36.81 18.78 24.68
C HIS A 216 37.38 18.16 25.96
N LEU A 217 38.67 18.36 26.20
CA LEU A 217 39.38 17.90 27.40
C LEU A 217 38.93 18.62 28.67
N SER A 218 38.48 19.88 28.58
CA SER A 218 37.96 20.63 29.73
C SER A 218 36.66 20.04 30.31
N LYS A 219 36.00 19.12 29.61
CA LYS A 219 34.85 18.37 30.11
C LYS A 219 35.23 17.28 31.13
N ALA A 220 36.52 17.02 31.34
CA ALA A 220 37.00 16.10 32.36
C ALA A 220 36.75 16.64 33.78
N ASP A 221 36.69 15.75 34.78
CA ASP A 221 36.67 16.18 36.19
C ASP A 221 37.97 16.93 36.53
N PRO A 222 37.92 18.09 37.23
CA PRO A 222 39.11 18.86 37.59
C PRO A 222 40.20 18.10 38.36
N LYS A 223 39.85 16.96 38.98
CA LYS A 223 40.80 16.09 39.70
C LYS A 223 41.60 15.17 38.77
N VAL A 224 41.22 15.06 37.51
CA VAL A 224 41.86 14.18 36.52
C VAL A 224 43.10 14.87 35.95
N LYS A 225 44.26 14.21 36.04
CA LYS A 225 45.51 14.74 35.46
C LYS A 225 45.48 14.60 33.94
N ILE A 226 45.57 15.72 33.21
CA ILE A 226 45.65 15.73 31.75
C ILE A 226 47.10 15.95 31.32
N THR A 227 47.61 15.07 30.45
CA THR A 227 48.96 15.16 29.88
C THR A 227 48.86 15.21 28.36
N LEU A 228 49.44 16.26 27.76
CA LEU A 228 49.48 16.45 26.31
C LEU A 228 50.88 16.11 25.79
N LEU A 229 50.97 15.14 24.88
CA LEU A 229 52.22 14.75 24.22
C LEU A 229 52.10 15.05 22.73
N SER A 230 52.87 16.03 22.27
CA SER A 230 52.94 16.40 20.85
C SER A 230 54.39 16.53 20.42
N LYS A 231 54.68 16.18 19.15
CA LYS A 231 56.04 16.29 18.59
C LYS A 231 56.56 17.73 18.58
N THR A 232 55.67 18.71 18.45
CA THR A 232 56.03 20.14 18.41
C THR A 232 55.03 20.96 19.22
N ILE A 233 55.51 21.72 20.21
CA ILE A 233 54.68 22.66 20.98
C ILE A 233 54.77 24.03 20.30
N THR A 234 53.71 24.43 19.60
CA THR A 234 53.64 25.75 18.97
C THR A 234 53.40 26.84 20.01
N LYS A 235 53.78 28.08 19.70
CA LYS A 235 53.53 29.24 20.59
C LYS A 235 52.04 29.46 20.83
N GLN A 236 51.21 29.17 19.83
CA GLN A 236 49.75 29.28 19.91
C GLN A 236 49.17 28.25 20.88
N LEU A 237 49.53 26.96 20.73
CA LEU A 237 49.08 25.91 21.65
C LEU A 237 49.47 26.21 23.10
N LYS A 238 50.66 26.79 23.32
CA LYS A 238 51.08 27.21 24.66
C LYS A 238 50.19 28.31 25.24
N LEU A 239 49.83 29.32 24.45
CA LEU A 239 48.92 30.38 24.86
C LEU A 239 47.50 29.86 25.12
N ASP A 240 47.04 28.88 24.34
CA ASP A 240 45.70 28.32 24.48
C ASP A 240 45.59 27.40 25.71
N ILE A 241 46.69 26.82 26.20
CA ILE A 241 46.74 26.07 27.46
C ILE A 241 46.78 27.02 28.68
N GLU A 242 47.32 28.22 28.53
CA GLU A 242 47.42 29.21 29.62
C GLU A 242 46.09 29.97 29.88
N LYS A 243 45.11 29.85 28.98
CA LYS A 243 43.77 30.45 29.10
C LYS A 243 42.77 29.50 29.77
#